data_AF-A0A651G809-F1
#
_entry.id   AF-A0A651G809-F1
#
_cell.length_a   1.000
_cell.length_b   1.000
_cell.length_c   1.000
_cell.angle_alpha   90.00
_cell.angle_beta   90.00
_cell.angle_gamma   90.00
#
_symmetry.space_group_name_H-M   'P 1'
#
loop_
_entity.id
_entity.type
_entity.pdbx_description
1 polymer ?
#
loop_
_entity_poly.entity_id
_entity_poly.type
_entity_poly.pdbx_seq_one_letter_code
_entity_poly.pdbx_strand_id
1 'polypeptide(L)'
;MLVGSGPRVVAEVIDLIAMWFLIVASGGGTWAVAAAVGVSEPVTVMLVVAVGANVGVGYLVILHAHGRQTLGKRIIGATVTDMHLRTIGHGRALARLIAEIASALPLYLGNLWPLWDP
;
A
#
# COMPACT_ATOMS: atom_id res chain seq x y z
N MET A 1 0.09 17.74 -16.69
CA MET A 1 0.18 16.63 -17.66
C MET A 1 -0.59 15.48 -17.07
N LEU A 2 -1.59 14.95 -17.79
CA LEU A 2 -2.18 13.67 -17.44
C LEU A 2 -1.08 12.62 -17.66
N VAL A 3 -0.61 12.00 -16.59
CA VAL A 3 0.36 10.91 -16.70
C VAL A 3 -0.36 9.76 -17.38
N GLY A 4 0.15 9.28 -18.53
CA GLY A 4 -0.45 8.17 -19.26
C GLY A 4 -0.54 6.89 -18.43
N SER A 5 -1.30 5.92 -18.93
CA SER A 5 -1.57 4.64 -18.27
C SER A 5 -0.32 3.85 -17.88
N GLY A 6 0.68 3.76 -18.77
CA GLY A 6 1.91 2.99 -18.58
C GLY A 6 2.71 3.39 -17.33
N PRO A 7 3.11 4.66 -17.18
CA PRO A 7 3.84 5.11 -15.99
C PRO A 7 3.06 4.89 -14.68
N ARG A 8 1.72 4.97 -14.70
CA ARG A 8 0.90 4.67 -13.51
C ARG A 8 1.02 3.20 -13.11
N VAL A 9 0.97 2.26 -14.06
CA VAL A 9 1.16 0.83 -13.78
C VAL A 9 2.55 0.57 -13.21
N VAL A 10 3.59 1.19 -13.76
CA VAL A 10 4.96 1.06 -13.25
C VAL A 10 5.06 1.58 -11.80
N ALA A 11 4.43 2.72 -11.50
CA ALA A 11 4.37 3.24 -10.14
C ALA A 11 3.71 2.25 -9.17
N GLU A 12 2.57 1.67 -9.55
CA GLU A 12 1.87 0.68 -8.70
C GLU A 12 2.69 -0.61 -8.51
N VAL A 13 3.42 -1.08 -9.54
CA VAL A 13 4.34 -2.22 -9.40
C VAL A 13 5.48 -1.91 -8.42
N ILE A 14 6.06 -0.72 -8.48
CA ILE A 14 7.11 -0.30 -7.55
C ILE A 14 6.57 -0.22 -6.12
N ASP A 15 5.37 0.33 -5.95
CA ASP A 15 4.72 0.40 -4.64
C ASP A 15 4.38 -0.99 -4.10
N LEU A 16 3.95 -1.91 -4.95
CA LEU A 16 3.72 -3.30 -4.60
C LEU A 16 5.01 -3.97 -4.12
N ILE A 17 6.12 -3.83 -4.85
CA ILE A 17 7.41 -4.40 -4.48
C ILE A 17 7.89 -3.83 -3.14
N ALA A 18 7.84 -2.51 -2.96
CA ALA A 18 8.26 -1.86 -1.72
C ALA A 18 7.42 -2.32 -0.52
N MET A 19 6.10 -2.44 -0.71
CA MET A 19 5.20 -2.93 0.33
C MET A 19 5.48 -4.39 0.70
N TRP A 20 5.64 -5.27 -0.30
CA TRP A 20 5.97 -6.68 -0.06
C TRP A 20 7.31 -6.85 0.63
N PHE A 21 8.32 -6.06 0.26
CA PHE A 21 9.61 -6.07 0.93
C PHE A 21 9.48 -5.73 2.42
N LEU A 22 8.72 -4.68 2.77
CA LEU A 22 8.46 -4.31 4.16
C LEU A 22 7.67 -5.38 4.92
N ILE A 23 6.67 -5.99 4.29
CA ILE A 23 5.88 -7.08 4.89
C ILE A 23 6.75 -8.30 5.17
N VAL A 24 7.58 -8.71 4.22
CA VAL A 24 8.47 -9.87 4.39
C VAL A 24 9.55 -9.59 5.44
N ALA A 25 10.15 -8.39 5.43
CA ALA A 25 11.16 -8.02 6.41
C ALA A 25 10.58 -7.97 7.83
N SER A 26 9.42 -7.33 8.00
CA SER A 26 8.74 -7.23 9.30
C SER A 26 8.24 -8.59 9.79
N GLY A 27 7.61 -9.38 8.92
CA GLY A 27 7.14 -10.74 9.22
C GLY A 27 8.27 -11.70 9.57
N GLY A 28 9.38 -11.68 8.83
CA GLY A 28 10.57 -12.46 9.13
C GLY A 28 11.18 -12.08 10.49
N GLY A 29 11.23 -10.78 10.80
CA GLY A 29 11.65 -10.29 12.11
C GLY A 29 10.74 -10.77 13.25
N THR A 30 9.42 -10.66 13.08
CA THR A 30 8.44 -11.16 14.05
C THR A 30 8.56 -12.66 14.26
N TRP A 31 8.73 -13.44 13.19
CA TRP A 31 8.91 -14.88 13.27
C TRP A 31 10.19 -15.25 14.04
N ALA A 32 11.31 -14.61 13.73
CA ALA A 32 12.59 -14.86 14.40
C ALA A 32 12.52 -14.55 15.91
N VAL A 33 11.89 -13.44 16.29
CA VAL A 33 11.69 -13.08 17.70
C VAL A 33 10.77 -14.09 18.39
N ALA A 34 9.66 -14.45 17.78
CA ALA A 34 8.70 -15.40 18.34
C ALA A 34 9.30 -16.79 18.58
N ALA A 35 10.11 -17.26 17.62
CA ALA A 35 10.88 -18.50 17.75
C ALA A 35 11.90 -18.42 18.90
N ALA A 36 12.61 -17.30 19.03
CA ALA A 36 13.62 -17.11 20.07
C ALA A 36 13.04 -17.11 21.50
N VAL A 37 11.79 -16.67 21.67
CA VAL A 37 11.11 -16.62 22.99
C VAL A 37 10.16 -17.80 23.24
N GLY A 38 10.14 -18.78 22.33
CA GLY A 38 9.35 -20.00 22.49
C GLY A 38 7.83 -19.80 22.38
N VAL A 39 7.38 -18.82 21.60
CA VAL A 39 5.96 -18.65 21.30
C VAL A 39 5.45 -19.86 20.48
N SER A 40 4.24 -20.33 20.78
CA SER A 40 3.65 -21.44 20.03
C SER A 40 3.42 -21.09 18.56
N GLU A 41 3.64 -22.06 17.66
CA GLU A 41 3.48 -21.88 16.21
C GLU A 41 2.16 -21.19 15.80
N PRO A 42 0.98 -21.56 16.35
CA PRO A 42 -0.26 -20.89 16.00
C PRO A 42 -0.27 -19.39 16.33
N VAL A 43 0.33 -19.03 17.47
CA VAL A 43 0.42 -17.62 17.91
C VAL A 43 1.45 -16.88 17.06
N THR A 44 2.58 -17.50 16.73
CA THR A 44 3.59 -16.94 15.83
C THR A 44 3.00 -16.59 14.46
N VAL A 45 2.25 -17.51 13.85
CA VAL A 45 1.58 -17.27 12.56
C VAL A 45 0.59 -16.11 12.68
N MET A 46 -0.22 -16.06 13.74
CA MET A 46 -1.17 -14.97 13.98
C MET A 46 -0.45 -13.61 14.09
N LEU A 47 0.67 -13.55 14.81
CA LEU A 47 1.46 -12.33 14.96
C LEU A 47 2.08 -11.87 13.64
N VAL A 48 2.66 -12.80 12.86
CA VAL A 48 3.25 -12.47 11.55
C VAL A 48 2.20 -11.91 10.59
N VAL A 49 1.02 -12.54 10.53
CA VAL A 49 -0.10 -12.06 9.69
C VAL A 49 -0.58 -10.69 10.17
N ALA A 50 -0.76 -10.50 11.48
CA ALA A 50 -1.20 -9.23 12.04
C ALA A 50 -0.19 -8.11 11.76
N VAL A 51 1.11 -8.36 11.95
CA VAL A 51 2.17 -7.39 11.65
C VAL A 51 2.19 -7.07 10.15
N GLY A 52 2.18 -8.08 9.28
CA GLY A 52 2.17 -7.88 7.83
C GLY A 52 0.99 -7.04 7.35
N ALA A 53 -0.22 -7.32 7.84
CA ALA A 53 -1.42 -6.55 7.50
C ALA A 53 -1.31 -5.08 7.96
N ASN A 54 -0.84 -4.84 9.19
CA ASN A 54 -0.64 -3.48 9.71
C ASN A 54 0.44 -2.72 8.95
N VAL A 55 1.53 -3.39 8.54
CA VAL A 55 2.60 -2.78 7.74
C VAL A 55 2.08 -2.40 6.34
N GLY A 56 1.33 -3.28 5.68
CA GLY A 56 0.74 -2.99 4.37
C GLY A 56 -0.24 -1.80 4.41
N VAL A 57 -1.18 -1.82 5.35
CA VAL A 57 -2.13 -0.70 5.56
C VAL A 57 -1.39 0.57 5.95
N GLY A 58 -0.42 0.47 6.87
CA GLY A 58 0.38 1.59 7.34
C GLY A 58 1.17 2.25 6.21
N TYR A 59 1.84 1.46 5.36
CA TYR A 59 2.59 1.97 4.20
C TYR A 59 1.71 2.86 3.32
N LEU A 60 0.52 2.36 2.93
CA LEU A 60 -0.37 3.10 2.05
C LEU A 60 -0.99 4.31 2.76
N VAL A 61 -1.52 4.16 3.98
CA VAL A 61 -2.22 5.25 4.68
C VAL A 61 -1.26 6.38 5.07
N ILE A 62 -0.08 6.05 5.61
CA ILE A 62 0.89 7.06 6.08
C ILE A 62 1.49 7.81 4.90
N LEU A 63 1.90 7.13 3.83
CA LEU A 63 2.50 7.79 2.66
C LEU A 63 1.50 8.67 1.91
N HIS A 64 0.23 8.26 1.85
CA HIS A 64 -0.82 9.09 1.27
C HIS A 64 -1.17 10.30 2.16
N ALA A 65 -1.21 10.12 3.49
CA ALA A 65 -1.59 11.19 4.41
C ALA A 65 -0.48 12.22 4.66
N HIS A 66 0.73 11.75 5.00
CA HIS A 66 1.87 12.63 5.29
C HIS A 66 2.74 12.92 4.07
N GLY A 67 2.99 11.91 3.24
CA GLY A 67 3.92 12.03 2.12
C GLY A 67 3.34 12.65 0.85
N ARG A 68 2.01 12.78 0.76
CA ARG A 68 1.22 13.11 -0.46
C ARG A 68 1.43 12.14 -1.61
N GLN A 69 2.36 11.21 -1.50
CA GLN A 69 2.88 10.36 -2.57
C GLN A 69 3.48 9.10 -1.95
N THR A 70 3.17 7.97 -2.57
CA THR A 70 3.89 6.71 -2.38
C THR A 70 5.20 6.74 -3.17
N LEU A 71 6.08 5.75 -2.98
CA LEU A 71 7.38 5.70 -3.65
C LEU A 71 7.23 5.64 -5.17
N GLY A 72 6.32 4.81 -5.68
CA GLY A 72 6.02 4.74 -7.11
C GLY A 72 5.50 6.07 -7.65
N LYS A 73 4.58 6.72 -6.91
CA LYS A 73 3.99 8.01 -7.32
C LYS A 73 4.99 9.15 -7.33
N ARG A 74 6.02 9.11 -6.48
CA ARG A 74 7.16 10.06 -6.52
C ARG A 74 7.92 9.99 -7.84
N ILE A 75 8.15 8.79 -8.37
CA ILE A 75 8.91 8.58 -9.62
C ILE A 75 8.20 9.22 -10.81
N ILE A 76 6.87 9.14 -10.85
CA ILE A 76 6.06 9.72 -11.92
C ILE A 76 5.59 11.16 -11.65
N GLY A 77 5.99 11.75 -10.52
CA GLY A 77 5.59 13.10 -10.12
C GLY A 77 4.10 13.27 -9.77
N ALA A 78 3.38 12.18 -9.47
CA ALA A 78 1.95 12.23 -9.18
C ALA A 78 1.68 12.52 -7.71
N THR A 79 0.95 13.58 -7.38
CA THR A 79 0.59 13.95 -5.99
C THR A 79 -0.87 13.64 -5.68
N VAL A 80 -1.11 13.09 -4.49
CA VAL A 80 -2.45 12.93 -3.92
C VAL A 80 -2.76 14.14 -3.04
N THR A 81 -3.82 14.85 -3.42
CA THR A 81 -4.29 16.03 -2.73
C THR A 81 -5.81 15.99 -2.58
N ASP A 82 -6.35 16.86 -1.73
CA ASP A 82 -7.77 17.17 -1.77
C ASP A 82 -8.12 18.12 -2.93
N MET A 83 -9.40 18.52 -2.98
CA MET A 83 -9.96 19.46 -3.97
C MET A 83 -9.35 20.87 -3.88
N HIS A 84 -8.65 21.19 -2.79
CA HIS A 84 -8.02 22.48 -2.51
C HIS A 84 -6.49 22.39 -2.52
N LEU A 85 -5.91 21.34 -3.12
CA LEU A 85 -4.47 21.10 -3.22
C LEU A 85 -3.77 20.97 -1.85
N ARG A 86 -4.47 20.50 -0.81
CA ARG A 86 -3.92 20.22 0.52
C ARG A 86 -3.61 18.73 0.69
N THR A 87 -2.80 18.41 1.70
CA THR A 87 -2.59 17.02 2.15
C THR A 87 -3.90 16.42 2.64
N ILE A 88 -4.09 15.13 2.41
CA ILE A 88 -5.25 14.42 2.96
C ILE A 88 -4.94 13.91 4.37
N GLY A 89 -5.93 13.91 5.26
CA GLY A 89 -5.79 13.30 6.58
C GLY A 89 -5.82 11.77 6.53
N HIS A 90 -5.34 11.12 7.60
CA HIS A 90 -5.29 9.65 7.73
C HIS A 90 -6.63 8.96 7.47
N GLY A 91 -7.75 9.51 7.96
CA GLY A 91 -9.08 8.92 7.73
C GLY A 91 -9.48 8.93 6.25
N ARG A 92 -9.16 9.99 5.51
CA ARG A 92 -9.43 10.06 4.06
C ARG A 92 -8.49 9.15 3.26
N ALA A 93 -7.24 9.01 3.71
CA ALA A 93 -6.30 8.05 3.12
C ALA A 93 -6.75 6.60 3.34
N LEU A 94 -7.29 6.26 4.51
CA LEU A 94 -7.87 4.95 4.78
C LEU A 94 -9.14 4.70 3.95
N ALA A 95 -10.05 5.67 3.87
CA ALA A 95 -11.23 5.56 3.02
C ALA A 95 -10.87 5.36 1.54
N ARG A 96 -9.79 6.00 1.07
CA ARG A 96 -9.23 5.77 -0.27
C ARG A 96 -8.76 4.32 -0.44
N LEU A 97 -8.02 3.78 0.52
CA LEU A 97 -7.57 2.38 0.47
C LEU A 97 -8.75 1.41 0.40
N ILE A 98 -9.81 1.65 1.19
CA ILE A 98 -11.03 0.83 1.15
C ILE A 98 -11.71 0.93 -0.21
N ALA A 99 -11.81 2.13 -0.79
CA ALA A 99 -12.39 2.33 -2.11
C ALA A 99 -11.58 1.63 -3.21
N GLU A 100 -10.25 1.58 -3.07
CA GLU A 100 -9.34 0.88 -3.98
C GLU A 100 -9.47 -0.64 -3.87
N ILE A 101 -9.60 -1.18 -2.65
CA ILE A 101 -9.90 -2.60 -2.45
C ILE A 101 -11.28 -2.93 -3.05
N ALA A 102 -12.29 -2.09 -2.80
CA ALA A 102 -13.63 -2.27 -3.33
C ALA A 102 -13.68 -2.22 -4.86
N SER A 103 -12.86 -1.38 -5.50
CA SER A 103 -12.74 -1.33 -6.96
C SER A 103 -11.97 -2.51 -7.56
N ALA A 104 -11.10 -3.16 -6.77
CA ALA A 104 -10.39 -4.36 -7.17
C ALA A 104 -11.21 -5.66 -7.02
N LEU A 105 -12.22 -5.70 -6.14
CA LEU A 105 -13.10 -6.86 -5.93
C LEU A 105 -13.85 -7.35 -7.18
N PRO A 106 -14.46 -6.50 -8.04
CA PRO A 106 -15.01 -6.94 -9.31
C PRO A 106 -13.86 -7.25 -10.28
N LEU A 107 -13.34 -8.48 -10.22
CA LEU A 107 -12.39 -9.06 -11.20
C LEU A 107 -11.12 -8.22 -11.46
N TYR A 108 -10.61 -7.47 -10.48
CA TYR A 108 -9.48 -6.54 -10.66
C TYR A 108 -9.71 -5.46 -11.74
N LEU A 109 -10.97 -5.22 -12.15
CA LEU A 109 -11.31 -4.26 -13.22
C LEU A 109 -10.90 -2.82 -12.84
N GLY A 110 -10.89 -2.47 -11.56
CA GLY A 110 -10.36 -1.18 -11.08
C GLY A 110 -8.89 -0.93 -11.44
N ASN A 111 -8.06 -1.98 -11.48
CA ASN A 111 -6.65 -1.88 -11.86
C ASN A 111 -6.44 -1.87 -13.38
N LEU A 112 -7.44 -2.32 -14.14
CA LEU A 112 -7.40 -2.26 -15.60
C LEU A 112 -7.85 -0.88 -16.11
N TRP A 113 -8.61 -0.11 -15.33
CA TRP A 113 -9.13 1.19 -15.78
C TRP A 113 -8.09 2.15 -16.36
N PRO A 114 -6.87 2.26 -15.78
CA PRO A 114 -5.82 3.08 -16.35
C PRO A 114 -5.45 2.69 -17.78
N LEU A 115 -5.51 1.40 -18.19
CA LEU A 115 -5.11 0.99 -19.55
C LEU A 115 -5.92 1.63 -20.67
N TRP A 116 -7.16 2.04 -20.39
CA TRP A 116 -8.06 2.62 -21.39
C TRP A 116 -8.06 4.16 -21.40
N ASP A 117 -7.28 4.80 -20.51
CA ASP A 117 -7.12 6.26 -20.44
C ASP A 117 -5.93 6.67 -21.35
N PRO A 118 -6.14 7.45 -22.43
CA PRO A 118 -5.10 7.80 -23.41
C PRO A 118 -3.96 8.66 -22.84
#